data_AF-A0A117PYR8-F1
#
_entry.id   AF-A0A117PYR8-F1
#
_cell.length_a   1.000
_cell.length_b   1.000
_cell.length_c   1.000
_cell.angle_alpha   90.00
_cell.angle_beta   90.00
_cell.angle_gamma   90.00
#
_symmetry.space_group_name_H-M   'P 1'
#
loop_
_entity.id
_entity.type
_entity.pdbx_description
1 polymer ?
#
loop_
_entity_poly.entity_id
_entity_poly.type
_entity_poly.pdbx_seq_one_letter_code
_entity_poly.pdbx_strand_id
1 'polypeptide(L)'
;MERDDSARDVAPEPTVCQVLHPAARLATSVEIRRRQAIYEVHTGDQLYQQQLLHMGFAPAAADRFVRRLSATGDVLRTHANFARHLQEMLLQSARRRPVPWCQALEDFLERAEGSQLRWFLYGSGALALRGIDVGPGDLDFCVDSAQLAGTLFEDLLVEPVTAMTGWLADSGGRAFSGCLFEWVAGVHADVDEPEPHEQGPAAAARLEHVRWRGHDVPVAPLDLQLAVNQRRGLTSRVRKIHAYMNPG
;
A
#
# COMPACT_ATOMS: atom_id res chain seq x y z
N MET A 1 32.71 5.33 -49.16
CA MET A 1 33.96 5.43 -48.38
C MET A 1 33.83 6.70 -47.55
N GLU A 2 33.54 6.70 -46.27
CA GLU A 2 33.12 5.70 -45.28
C GLU A 2 32.46 6.56 -44.17
N ARG A 3 31.29 6.15 -43.67
CA ARG A 3 30.68 6.78 -42.49
C ARG A 3 31.28 6.08 -41.29
N ASP A 4 31.98 6.82 -40.43
CA ASP A 4 32.44 6.32 -39.15
C ASP A 4 31.35 6.59 -38.11
N ASP A 5 30.40 5.66 -38.02
CA ASP A 5 29.47 5.52 -36.90
C ASP A 5 30.24 4.88 -35.74
N SER A 6 30.92 5.71 -34.94
CA SER A 6 31.47 5.27 -33.66
C SER A 6 30.31 5.07 -32.67
N ALA A 7 29.70 3.88 -32.74
CA ALA A 7 28.85 3.36 -31.69
C ALA A 7 29.68 3.31 -30.40
N ARG A 8 29.42 4.27 -29.49
CA ARG A 8 29.98 4.22 -28.14
C ARG A 8 29.37 3.00 -27.45
N ASP A 9 30.20 1.99 -27.29
CA ASP A 9 29.97 0.82 -26.45
C ASP A 9 29.86 1.30 -25.00
N VAL A 10 28.64 1.63 -24.57
CA VAL A 10 28.35 1.96 -23.17
C VAL A 10 28.38 0.64 -22.42
N ALA A 11 29.45 0.41 -21.66
CA ALA A 11 29.58 -0.75 -20.78
C ALA A 11 28.29 -0.94 -19.97
N PRO A 12 27.78 -2.18 -19.84
CA PRO A 12 26.57 -2.44 -19.07
C PRO A 12 26.79 -1.98 -17.63
N GLU A 13 25.94 -1.06 -17.17
CA GLU A 13 25.98 -0.55 -15.80
C GLU A 13 25.77 -1.68 -14.79
N PRO A 14 26.39 -1.60 -13.59
CA PRO A 14 26.31 -2.65 -12.60
C PRO A 14 24.88 -2.82 -12.09
N THR A 15 24.33 -4.00 -12.31
CA THR A 15 23.11 -4.46 -11.65
C THR A 15 23.43 -4.83 -10.20
N VAL A 16 22.71 -4.24 -9.25
CA VAL A 16 22.75 -4.67 -7.85
C VAL A 16 21.64 -5.68 -7.60
N CYS A 17 22.00 -6.83 -7.02
CA CYS A 17 21.07 -7.90 -6.67
C CYS A 17 21.24 -8.31 -5.20
N GLN A 18 20.14 -8.50 -4.49
CA GLN A 18 20.12 -9.08 -3.15
C GLN A 18 19.06 -10.19 -3.10
N VAL A 19 19.42 -11.35 -2.55
CA VAL A 19 18.50 -12.49 -2.35
C VAL A 19 18.38 -12.78 -0.86
N LEU A 20 17.16 -12.98 -0.37
CA LEU A 20 16.83 -13.24 1.03
C LEU A 20 15.84 -14.40 1.14
N HIS A 21 15.93 -15.15 2.24
CA HIS A 21 15.10 -16.33 2.51
C HIS A 21 14.27 -16.12 3.77
N PRO A 22 13.13 -15.42 3.68
CA PRO A 22 12.35 -15.05 4.86
C PRO A 22 11.66 -16.24 5.55
N ALA A 23 11.47 -17.36 4.85
CA ALA A 23 10.99 -18.61 5.44
C ALA A 23 11.41 -19.80 4.57
N ALA A 24 11.27 -21.03 5.07
CA ALA A 24 11.67 -22.26 4.36
C ALA A 24 11.04 -22.46 2.96
N ARG A 25 9.95 -21.75 2.65
CA ARG A 25 9.21 -21.83 1.37
C ARG A 25 9.04 -20.48 0.67
N LEU A 26 9.77 -19.47 1.12
CA LEU A 26 9.73 -18.14 0.55
C LEU A 26 11.16 -17.69 0.31
N ALA A 27 11.45 -17.29 -0.91
CA ALA A 27 12.63 -16.50 -1.24
C ALA A 27 12.18 -15.20 -1.89
N THR A 28 12.92 -14.13 -1.67
CA THR A 28 12.70 -12.87 -2.36
C THR A 28 14.02 -12.26 -2.78
N SER A 29 14.00 -11.57 -3.91
CA SER A 29 15.15 -10.82 -4.37
C SER A 29 14.74 -9.46 -4.90
N VAL A 30 15.69 -8.53 -4.88
CA VAL A 30 15.55 -7.25 -5.56
C VAL A 30 16.65 -7.11 -6.60
N GLU A 31 16.25 -6.72 -7.80
CA GLU A 31 17.15 -6.25 -8.84
C GLU A 31 16.96 -4.74 -9.04
N ILE A 32 18.04 -3.97 -8.93
CA ILE A 32 18.01 -2.52 -9.14
C ILE A 32 18.58 -2.21 -10.53
N ARG A 33 17.77 -1.60 -11.39
CA ARG A 33 18.15 -1.15 -12.74
C ARG A 33 17.75 0.31 -12.91
N ARG A 34 18.74 1.20 -13.01
CA ARG A 34 18.53 2.65 -13.18
C ARG A 34 17.58 3.20 -12.10
N ARG A 35 16.34 3.56 -12.49
CA ARG A 35 15.29 4.14 -11.64
C ARG A 35 14.21 3.12 -11.25
N GLN A 36 14.45 1.83 -11.48
CA GLN A 36 13.49 0.78 -11.20
C GLN A 36 14.08 -0.25 -10.22
N ALA A 37 13.29 -0.63 -9.23
CA ALA A 37 13.53 -1.77 -8.37
C ALA A 37 12.55 -2.88 -8.78
N ILE A 38 13.06 -4.08 -9.03
CA ILE A 38 12.25 -5.24 -9.42
C ILE A 38 12.29 -6.21 -8.24
N TYR A 39 11.19 -6.27 -7.50
CA TYR A 39 11.03 -7.23 -6.44
C TYR A 39 10.52 -8.53 -7.05
N GLU A 40 11.19 -9.62 -6.73
CA GLU A 40 10.82 -10.96 -7.14
C GLU A 40 10.59 -11.82 -5.91
N VAL A 41 9.52 -12.62 -5.92
CA VAL A 41 9.19 -13.58 -4.86
C VAL A 41 9.04 -14.97 -5.48
N HIS A 42 9.68 -15.95 -4.85
CA HIS A 42 9.59 -17.37 -5.22
C HIS A 42 8.87 -18.16 -4.13
N THR A 43 7.84 -18.90 -4.51
CA THR A 43 7.11 -19.80 -3.61
C THR A 43 6.32 -20.86 -4.37
N GLY A 44 6.41 -22.11 -3.89
CA GLY A 44 5.53 -23.21 -4.31
C GLY A 44 4.24 -23.33 -3.49
N ASP A 45 4.04 -22.48 -2.48
CA ASP A 45 2.86 -22.51 -1.61
C ASP A 45 1.69 -21.77 -2.27
N GLN A 46 0.62 -22.49 -2.61
CA GLN A 46 -0.54 -21.95 -3.31
C GLN A 46 -1.24 -20.81 -2.56
N LEU A 47 -1.25 -20.83 -1.22
CA LEU A 47 -1.84 -19.74 -0.44
C LEU A 47 -1.05 -18.44 -0.66
N TYR A 48 0.28 -18.54 -0.60
CA TYR A 48 1.16 -17.39 -0.81
C TYR A 48 1.08 -16.86 -2.24
N GLN A 49 1.00 -17.75 -3.23
CA GLN A 49 0.81 -17.36 -4.63
C GLN A 49 -0.47 -16.52 -4.81
N GLN A 50 -1.60 -16.97 -4.24
CA GLN A 50 -2.86 -16.22 -4.28
C GLN A 50 -2.74 -14.84 -3.62
N GLN A 51 -2.07 -14.74 -2.47
CA GLN A 51 -1.93 -13.47 -1.78
C GLN A 51 -0.94 -12.52 -2.47
N LEU A 52 0.10 -13.03 -3.12
CA LEU A 52 1.00 -12.20 -3.93
C LEU A 52 0.24 -11.49 -5.06
N LEU A 53 -0.72 -12.18 -5.71
CA LEU A 53 -1.61 -11.56 -6.70
C LEU A 53 -2.46 -10.44 -6.08
N HIS A 54 -3.07 -10.69 -4.92
CA HIS A 54 -3.85 -9.67 -4.19
C HIS A 54 -3.01 -8.46 -3.78
N MET A 55 -1.76 -8.69 -3.38
CA MET A 55 -0.80 -7.63 -3.04
C MET A 55 -0.26 -6.90 -4.28
N GLY A 56 -0.67 -7.29 -5.50
CA GLY A 56 -0.32 -6.64 -6.75
C GLY A 56 1.04 -7.07 -7.33
N PHE A 57 1.49 -8.29 -7.06
CA PHE A 57 2.57 -8.91 -7.82
C PHE A 57 1.99 -9.60 -9.07
N ALA A 58 2.70 -9.50 -10.19
CA ALA A 58 2.35 -10.19 -11.42
C ALA A 58 3.04 -11.56 -11.49
N PRO A 59 2.37 -12.63 -11.96
CA PRO A 59 3.02 -13.92 -12.18
C PRO A 59 4.01 -13.81 -13.36
N ALA A 60 5.23 -14.28 -13.15
CA ALA A 60 6.30 -14.33 -14.15
C ALA A 60 6.76 -15.76 -14.47
N ALA A 61 6.44 -16.73 -13.63
CA ALA A 61 6.50 -18.18 -13.85
C ALA A 61 5.57 -18.89 -12.84
N ALA A 62 5.56 -20.23 -12.82
CA ALA A 62 4.67 -21.02 -11.96
C ALA A 62 4.83 -20.73 -10.45
N ASP A 63 6.05 -20.45 -10.01
CA ASP A 63 6.43 -20.18 -8.63
C ASP A 63 7.03 -18.79 -8.44
N ARG A 64 7.04 -17.96 -9.49
CA ARG A 64 7.77 -16.68 -9.52
C ARG A 64 6.83 -15.51 -9.78
N PHE A 65 6.90 -14.52 -8.91
CA PHE A 65 6.04 -13.33 -8.89
C PHE A 65 6.88 -12.08 -8.85
N VAL A 66 6.52 -11.07 -9.65
CA VAL A 66 7.31 -9.87 -9.84
C VAL A 66 6.48 -8.62 -9.59
N ARG A 67 7.07 -7.66 -8.90
CA ARG A 67 6.53 -6.31 -8.74
C ARG A 67 7.59 -5.29 -9.13
N ARG A 68 7.20 -4.33 -9.97
CA ARG A 68 8.08 -3.27 -10.48
C ARG A 68 7.78 -1.98 -9.74
N LEU A 69 8.81 -1.41 -9.15
CA LEU A 69 8.73 -0.28 -8.23
C LEU A 69 9.75 0.79 -8.65
N SER A 70 9.61 2.01 -8.15
CA SER A 70 10.64 3.03 -8.34
C SER A 70 11.86 2.71 -7.47
N ALA A 71 13.07 2.89 -7.99
CA ALA A 71 14.30 2.82 -7.20
C ALA A 71 14.57 4.19 -6.53
N THR A 72 13.82 4.49 -5.48
CA THR A 72 13.96 5.70 -4.66
C THR A 72 14.40 5.33 -3.24
N GLY A 73 15.19 6.19 -2.59
CA GLY A 73 15.70 5.95 -1.24
C GLY A 73 16.63 4.74 -1.13
N ASP A 74 16.74 4.16 0.06
CA ASP A 74 17.53 2.96 0.32
C ASP A 74 16.74 1.68 0.01
N VAL A 75 16.70 1.33 -1.29
CA VAL A 75 15.98 0.16 -1.81
C VAL A 75 16.44 -1.15 -1.16
N LEU A 76 17.72 -1.29 -0.81
CA LEU A 76 18.24 -2.52 -0.22
C LEU A 76 17.73 -2.69 1.21
N ARG A 77 17.70 -1.62 2.00
CA ARG A 77 17.08 -1.64 3.33
C ARG A 77 15.58 -1.90 3.24
N THR A 78 14.88 -1.24 2.33
CA THR A 78 13.44 -1.46 2.10
C THR A 78 13.14 -2.90 1.69
N HIS A 79 13.95 -3.50 0.82
CA HIS A 79 13.82 -4.92 0.45
C HIS A 79 14.14 -5.85 1.62
N ALA A 80 15.13 -5.53 2.45
CA ALA A 80 15.42 -6.29 3.66
C ALA A 80 14.23 -6.26 4.66
N ASN A 81 13.57 -5.12 4.81
CA ASN A 81 12.33 -4.99 5.57
C ASN A 81 11.19 -5.82 4.95
N PHE A 82 11.00 -5.71 3.64
CA PHE A 82 10.02 -6.51 2.90
C PHE A 82 10.23 -8.00 3.15
N ALA A 83 11.44 -8.50 2.94
CA ALA A 83 11.77 -9.90 3.20
C ALA A 83 11.43 -10.27 4.65
N ARG A 84 11.90 -9.49 5.64
CA ARG A 84 11.64 -9.75 7.06
C ARG A 84 10.15 -9.94 7.37
N HIS A 85 9.27 -9.17 6.71
CA HIS A 85 7.84 -9.16 7.01
C HIS A 85 6.96 -9.89 5.99
N LEU A 86 7.52 -10.38 4.88
CA LEU A 86 6.76 -10.96 3.76
C LEU A 86 5.82 -12.08 4.20
N GLN A 87 6.31 -13.02 5.00
CA GLN A 87 5.48 -14.14 5.44
C GLN A 87 4.28 -13.67 6.27
N GLU A 88 4.50 -12.72 7.19
CA GLU A 88 3.44 -12.19 8.04
C GLU A 88 2.41 -11.42 7.21
N MET A 89 2.86 -10.56 6.29
CA MET A 89 1.96 -9.84 5.36
C MET A 89 1.09 -10.81 4.55
N LEU A 90 1.66 -11.90 4.02
CA LEU A 90 0.91 -12.92 3.28
C LEU A 90 -0.11 -13.63 4.16
N LEU A 91 0.24 -13.97 5.41
CA LEU A 91 -0.67 -14.63 6.35
C LEU A 91 -1.79 -13.71 6.83
N GLN A 92 -1.51 -12.42 7.02
CA GLN A 92 -2.49 -11.40 7.38
C GLN A 92 -3.46 -11.13 6.21
N SER A 93 -2.94 -10.98 4.99
CA SER A 93 -3.75 -10.87 3.76
C SER A 93 -4.69 -12.07 3.60
N ALA A 94 -4.19 -13.28 3.88
CA ALA A 94 -4.98 -14.51 3.89
C ALA A 94 -5.93 -14.69 5.08
N ARG A 95 -6.01 -13.73 6.01
CA ARG A 95 -6.81 -13.80 7.26
C ARG A 95 -6.46 -15.01 8.14
N ARG A 96 -5.21 -15.50 8.06
CA ARG A 96 -4.67 -16.58 8.89
C ARG A 96 -4.01 -16.06 10.17
N ARG A 97 -3.60 -14.79 10.16
CA ARG A 97 -3.11 -14.06 11.32
C ARG A 97 -4.01 -12.84 11.55
N PRO A 98 -4.30 -12.48 12.82
CA PRO A 98 -4.98 -11.25 13.12
C PRO A 98 -4.09 -10.05 12.78
N VAL A 99 -4.70 -8.96 12.34
CA VAL A 99 -4.00 -7.70 12.07
C VAL A 99 -4.14 -6.79 13.30
N PRO A 100 -3.04 -6.44 13.99
CA PRO A 100 -3.05 -5.52 15.14
C PRO A 100 -3.22 -4.06 14.69
N TRP A 101 -4.31 -3.77 13.96
CA TRP A 101 -4.51 -2.48 13.29
C TRP A 101 -4.60 -1.30 14.26
N CYS A 102 -5.06 -1.49 15.50
CA CYS A 102 -5.09 -0.42 16.50
C CYS A 102 -3.68 0.07 16.84
N GLN A 103 -2.76 -0.86 17.17
CA GLN A 103 -1.37 -0.51 17.45
C GLN A 103 -0.70 0.13 16.24
N ALA A 104 -0.96 -0.41 15.05
CA ALA A 104 -0.39 0.15 13.84
C ALA A 104 -0.93 1.55 13.53
N LEU A 105 -2.21 1.82 13.81
CA LEU A 105 -2.76 3.18 13.70
C LEU A 105 -2.13 4.13 14.72
N GLU A 106 -1.89 3.69 15.95
CA GLU A 106 -1.13 4.47 16.96
C GLU A 106 0.27 4.83 16.42
N ASP A 107 1.02 3.86 15.90
CA ASP A 107 2.35 4.11 15.32
C ASP A 107 2.30 5.13 14.16
N PHE A 108 1.26 5.05 13.32
CA PHE A 108 1.05 6.02 12.24
C PHE A 108 0.79 7.42 12.80
N LEU A 109 -0.12 7.54 13.77
CA LEU A 109 -0.50 8.80 14.38
C LEU A 109 0.68 9.47 15.10
N GLU A 110 1.45 8.72 15.88
CA GLU A 110 2.64 9.22 16.59
C GLU A 110 3.70 9.76 15.62
N ARG A 111 3.90 9.11 14.48
CA ARG A 111 4.87 9.55 13.47
C ARG A 111 4.38 10.72 12.63
N ALA A 112 3.07 10.81 12.40
CA ALA A 112 2.47 11.93 11.68
C ALA A 112 2.30 13.17 12.57
N GLU A 113 2.20 13.00 13.89
CA GLU A 113 2.03 14.10 14.85
C GLU A 113 3.18 15.12 14.77
N GLY A 114 2.81 16.40 14.76
CA GLY A 114 3.77 17.51 14.61
C GLY A 114 4.41 17.64 13.22
N SER A 115 4.14 16.72 12.29
CA SER A 115 4.58 16.84 10.90
C SER A 115 3.67 17.75 10.07
N GLN A 116 4.09 18.08 8.85
CA GLN A 116 3.28 18.82 7.88
C GLN A 116 2.41 17.90 7.00
N LEU A 117 2.44 16.58 7.22
CA LEU A 117 1.72 15.63 6.39
C LEU A 117 0.21 15.81 6.59
N ARG A 118 -0.51 16.12 5.51
CA ARG A 118 -1.98 16.07 5.52
C ARG A 118 -2.40 14.74 4.94
N TRP A 119 -3.33 14.10 5.62
CA TRP A 119 -3.77 12.76 5.28
C TRP A 119 -5.20 12.52 5.74
N PHE A 120 -5.81 11.47 5.21
CA PHE A 120 -7.03 10.89 5.76
C PHE A 120 -7.04 9.39 5.56
N LEU A 121 -7.67 8.68 6.50
CA LEU A 121 -7.85 7.24 6.47
C LEU A 121 -9.12 6.87 5.70
N TYR A 122 -9.05 5.87 4.83
CA TYR A 122 -10.21 5.33 4.12
C TYR A 122 -10.27 3.80 4.25
N GLY A 123 -11.16 3.18 3.49
CA GLY A 123 -11.25 1.73 3.42
C GLY A 123 -11.68 1.10 4.74
N SER A 124 -11.20 -0.13 4.97
CA SER A 124 -11.67 -0.94 6.10
C SER A 124 -11.22 -0.43 7.47
N GLY A 125 -10.05 0.23 7.53
CA GLY A 125 -9.56 0.89 8.75
C GLY A 125 -10.48 2.03 9.21
N ALA A 126 -10.91 2.89 8.30
CA ALA A 126 -11.84 3.98 8.62
C ALA A 126 -13.19 3.47 9.15
N LEU A 127 -13.73 2.38 8.58
CA LEU A 127 -14.96 1.76 9.08
C LEU A 127 -14.78 1.20 10.50
N ALA A 128 -13.67 0.48 10.73
CA ALA A 128 -13.37 -0.09 12.06
C ALA A 128 -13.19 1.01 13.12
N LEU A 129 -12.54 2.11 12.75
CA LEU A 129 -12.33 3.27 13.64
C LEU A 129 -13.64 3.88 14.12
N ARG A 130 -14.69 3.87 13.28
CA ARG A 130 -16.05 4.33 13.62
C ARG A 130 -16.79 3.42 14.60
N GLY A 131 -16.23 2.24 14.90
CA GLY A 131 -16.89 1.20 15.70
C GLY A 131 -17.75 0.24 14.87
N ILE A 132 -17.66 0.29 13.54
CA ILE A 132 -18.32 -0.70 12.68
C ILE A 132 -17.52 -2.00 12.76
N ASP A 133 -18.18 -3.12 13.03
CA ASP A 133 -17.56 -4.44 13.18
C ASP A 133 -16.95 -4.95 11.87
N VAL A 134 -15.79 -4.43 11.49
CA VAL A 134 -15.00 -4.83 10.32
C VAL A 134 -13.59 -5.08 10.80
N GLY A 135 -12.98 -6.20 10.38
CA GLY A 135 -11.57 -6.48 10.62
C GLY A 135 -10.71 -5.96 9.47
N PRO A 136 -9.94 -4.87 9.64
CA PRO A 136 -9.05 -4.37 8.60
C PRO A 136 -7.97 -5.39 8.23
N GLY A 137 -7.53 -5.41 6.98
CA GLY A 137 -6.35 -6.21 6.55
C GLY A 137 -5.07 -5.39 6.51
N ASP A 138 -5.26 -4.08 6.43
CA ASP A 138 -4.33 -3.02 6.11
C ASP A 138 -4.95 -1.72 6.64
N LEU A 139 -4.16 -0.65 6.62
CA LEU A 139 -4.63 0.72 6.80
C LEU A 139 -4.30 1.50 5.53
N ASP A 140 -5.35 2.03 4.90
CA ASP A 140 -5.25 2.77 3.66
C ASP A 140 -5.35 4.28 3.90
N PHE A 141 -4.40 5.04 3.36
CA PHE A 141 -4.30 6.48 3.55
C PHE A 141 -4.23 7.22 2.22
N CYS A 142 -4.98 8.31 2.10
CA CYS A 142 -4.65 9.34 1.11
C CYS A 142 -3.76 10.36 1.80
N VAL A 143 -2.63 10.70 1.18
CA VAL A 143 -1.68 11.68 1.71
C VAL A 143 -1.43 12.78 0.67
N ASP A 144 -1.12 13.98 1.13
CA ASP A 144 -0.80 15.09 0.21
C ASP A 144 0.64 15.05 -0.30
N SER A 145 1.54 14.32 0.37
CA SER A 145 2.92 14.09 -0.07
C SER A 145 3.38 12.66 0.21
N ALA A 146 3.54 11.87 -0.85
CA ALA A 146 4.08 10.51 -0.73
C ALA A 146 5.54 10.50 -0.26
N GLN A 147 6.33 11.52 -0.61
CA GLN A 147 7.73 11.63 -0.19
C GLN A 147 7.86 11.97 1.30
N LEU A 148 7.01 12.86 1.82
CA LEU A 148 7.00 13.16 3.25
C LEU A 148 6.56 11.93 4.06
N ALA A 149 5.49 11.24 3.63
CA ALA A 149 5.10 9.96 4.23
C ALA A 149 6.26 8.95 4.19
N GLY A 150 6.91 8.77 3.04
CA GLY A 150 8.08 7.89 2.92
C GLY A 150 9.24 8.25 3.85
N THR A 151 9.43 9.54 4.16
CA THR A 151 10.46 10.00 5.11
C THR A 151 10.07 9.67 6.55
N LEU A 152 8.81 9.90 6.94
CA LEU A 152 8.31 9.61 8.29
C LEU A 152 8.31 8.11 8.63
N PHE A 153 8.18 7.27 7.61
CA PHE A 153 8.12 5.82 7.72
C PHE A 153 9.33 5.11 7.11
N GLU A 154 10.45 5.80 6.88
CA GLU A 154 11.61 5.28 6.12
C GLU A 154 12.11 3.94 6.66
N ASP A 155 12.17 3.79 7.98
CA ASP A 155 12.61 2.57 8.67
C ASP A 155 11.61 1.41 8.58
N LEU A 156 10.36 1.70 8.25
CA LEU A 156 9.25 0.74 8.14
C LEU A 156 8.87 0.43 6.69
N LEU A 157 9.45 1.12 5.69
CA LEU A 157 9.17 0.87 4.29
C LEU A 157 9.42 -0.59 3.92
N VAL A 158 8.44 -1.18 3.23
CA VAL A 158 8.53 -2.50 2.57
C VAL A 158 8.47 -2.37 1.05
N GLU A 159 7.97 -1.26 0.53
CA GLU A 159 8.14 -0.87 -0.87
C GLU A 159 8.64 0.58 -0.93
N PRO A 160 9.58 0.92 -1.81
CA PRO A 160 10.02 2.29 -1.99
C PRO A 160 8.88 3.16 -2.50
N VAL A 161 8.91 4.46 -2.19
CA VAL A 161 7.93 5.42 -2.69
C VAL A 161 7.98 5.43 -4.22
N THR A 162 6.88 5.01 -4.83
CA THR A 162 6.84 4.65 -6.24
C THR A 162 5.94 5.60 -7.00
N ALA A 163 6.47 6.15 -8.09
CA ALA A 163 5.66 6.82 -9.10
C ALA A 163 4.78 5.77 -9.80
N MET A 164 3.50 6.09 -9.94
CA MET A 164 2.51 5.21 -10.53
C MET A 164 2.10 5.76 -11.90
N THR A 165 1.91 4.88 -12.87
CA THR A 165 1.50 5.25 -14.23
C THR A 165 0.30 4.42 -14.64
N GLY A 166 -0.73 5.06 -15.21
CA GLY A 166 -1.97 4.37 -15.59
C GLY A 166 -2.77 3.88 -14.39
N TRP A 167 -2.67 4.58 -13.26
CA TRP A 167 -3.39 4.30 -12.03
C TRP A 167 -4.08 5.56 -11.53
N LEU A 168 -4.90 5.43 -10.49
CA LEU A 168 -5.75 6.49 -9.93
C LEU A 168 -4.99 7.63 -9.23
N ALA A 169 -3.67 7.48 -9.03
CA ALA A 169 -2.83 8.45 -8.35
C ALA A 169 -1.43 8.52 -8.97
N ASP A 170 -0.74 9.63 -8.74
CA ASP A 170 0.62 9.87 -9.25
C ASP A 170 1.70 9.04 -8.55
N SER A 171 1.51 8.76 -7.26
CA SER A 171 2.49 8.02 -6.48
C SER A 171 1.88 7.36 -5.24
N GLY A 172 2.63 6.45 -4.65
CA GLY A 172 2.26 5.84 -3.38
C GLY A 172 3.44 5.12 -2.73
N GLY A 173 3.18 4.48 -1.60
CA GLY A 173 4.18 3.72 -0.88
C GLY A 173 3.56 2.71 0.07
N ARG A 174 4.40 1.81 0.59
CA ARG A 174 3.99 0.83 1.58
C ARG A 174 5.01 0.70 2.70
N ALA A 175 4.51 0.69 3.92
CA ALA A 175 5.27 0.44 5.14
C ALA A 175 4.59 -0.64 5.98
N PHE A 176 5.32 -1.28 6.88
CA PHE A 176 4.76 -2.33 7.74
C PHE A 176 5.13 -2.11 9.21
N SER A 177 4.11 -1.94 10.05
CA SER A 177 4.24 -1.91 11.53
C SER A 177 3.24 -2.87 12.17
N GLY A 178 3.45 -4.17 11.96
CA GLY A 178 2.49 -5.21 12.36
C GLY A 178 1.20 -5.24 11.53
N CYS A 179 0.88 -4.14 10.84
CA CYS A 179 -0.16 -3.97 9.83
C CYS A 179 0.49 -3.31 8.61
N LEU A 180 -0.02 -3.61 7.41
CA LEU A 180 0.40 -2.95 6.18
C LEU A 180 -0.22 -1.55 6.11
N PHE A 181 0.62 -0.53 5.97
CA PHE A 181 0.19 0.80 5.56
C PHE A 181 0.30 0.89 4.05
N GLU A 182 -0.78 1.30 3.40
CA GLU A 182 -0.78 1.68 1.99
C GLU A 182 -1.17 3.14 1.88
N TRP A 183 -0.41 3.92 1.13
CA TRP A 183 -0.81 5.28 0.82
C TRP A 183 -0.69 5.64 -0.65
N VAL A 184 -1.55 6.55 -1.07
CA VAL A 184 -1.54 7.20 -2.38
C VAL A 184 -1.45 8.71 -2.22
N ALA A 185 -0.79 9.38 -3.16
CA ALA A 185 -0.69 10.83 -3.26
C ALA A 185 -0.87 11.29 -4.69
N GLY A 186 -1.47 12.48 -4.85
CA GLY A 186 -1.83 13.00 -6.17
C GLY A 186 -2.95 12.19 -6.81
N VAL A 187 -4.02 11.89 -6.06
CA VAL A 187 -5.20 11.19 -6.59
C VAL A 187 -5.83 12.06 -7.68
N HIS A 188 -6.08 11.44 -8.85
CA HIS A 188 -6.59 12.14 -10.02
C HIS A 188 -8.07 12.52 -9.85
N ALA A 189 -8.49 13.59 -10.53
CA ALA A 189 -9.86 14.08 -10.41
C ALA A 189 -10.90 13.15 -11.07
N ASP A 190 -10.49 12.38 -12.08
CA ASP A 190 -11.34 11.40 -12.78
C ASP A 190 -11.66 10.17 -11.92
N VAL A 191 -11.02 10.02 -10.75
CA VAL A 191 -11.37 9.00 -9.75
C VAL A 191 -12.80 9.20 -9.21
N ASP A 192 -13.32 10.42 -9.26
CA ASP A 192 -14.71 10.72 -8.92
C ASP A 192 -15.68 10.53 -10.09
N GLU A 193 -15.23 9.99 -11.22
CA GLU A 193 -16.05 9.75 -12.41
C GLU A 193 -16.30 8.25 -12.66
N PRO A 194 -17.53 7.84 -13.02
CA PRO A 194 -18.74 8.66 -13.14
C PRO A 194 -19.41 9.00 -11.79
N GLU A 195 -18.90 8.45 -10.69
CA GLU A 195 -19.43 8.66 -9.35
C GLU A 195 -18.29 8.86 -8.34
N PRO A 196 -18.45 9.73 -7.34
CA PRO A 196 -17.44 9.97 -6.32
C PRO A 196 -16.90 8.71 -5.66
N HIS A 197 -15.61 8.73 -5.34
CA HIS A 197 -14.89 7.63 -4.69
C HIS A 197 -14.35 8.05 -3.32
N GLU A 198 -14.22 7.10 -2.39
CA GLU A 198 -13.70 7.35 -1.03
C GLU A 198 -12.24 7.82 -0.97
N GLN A 199 -11.55 7.86 -2.12
CA GLN A 199 -10.15 8.30 -2.27
C GLN A 199 -10.05 9.63 -3.04
N GLY A 200 -11.11 10.02 -3.76
CA GLY A 200 -11.08 11.13 -4.70
C GLY A 200 -11.17 12.51 -4.04
N PRO A 201 -11.00 13.59 -4.83
CA PRO A 201 -11.16 14.97 -4.36
C PRO A 201 -12.48 15.25 -3.63
N ALA A 202 -13.59 14.62 -4.03
CA ALA A 202 -14.87 14.75 -3.37
C ALA A 202 -14.84 14.26 -1.91
N ALA A 203 -14.11 13.18 -1.62
CA ALA A 203 -13.89 12.72 -0.25
C ALA A 203 -13.00 13.70 0.53
N ALA A 204 -11.89 14.14 -0.07
CA ALA A 204 -10.95 15.08 0.54
C ALA A 204 -11.59 16.43 0.92
N ALA A 205 -12.62 16.86 0.19
CA ALA A 205 -13.36 18.10 0.48
C ALA A 205 -14.38 17.98 1.63
N ARG A 206 -14.71 16.76 2.07
CA ARG A 206 -15.81 16.46 3.01
C ARG A 206 -15.39 15.57 4.17
N LEU A 207 -14.09 15.52 4.49
CA LEU A 207 -13.57 14.63 5.53
C LEU A 207 -14.37 14.71 6.82
N GLU A 208 -14.68 13.54 7.36
CA GLU A 208 -15.27 13.41 8.68
C GLU A 208 -14.16 13.18 9.71
N HIS A 209 -14.44 13.45 10.97
CA HIS A 209 -13.46 13.33 12.06
C HIS A 209 -13.97 12.36 13.11
N VAL A 210 -13.16 11.36 13.45
CA VAL A 210 -13.46 10.38 14.50
C VAL A 210 -12.51 10.59 15.67
N ARG A 211 -13.08 10.81 16.87
CA ARG A 211 -12.31 10.86 18.11
C ARG A 211 -11.95 9.45 18.55
N TRP A 212 -10.65 9.14 18.59
CA TRP A 212 -10.16 7.82 18.94
C TRP A 212 -8.90 7.92 19.80
N ARG A 213 -8.97 7.39 21.03
CA ARG A 213 -7.86 7.40 22.01
C ARG A 213 -7.19 8.76 22.21
N GLY A 214 -7.97 9.84 22.15
CA GLY A 214 -7.46 11.21 22.30
C GLY A 214 -7.02 11.87 20.99
N HIS A 215 -6.87 11.12 19.90
CA HIS A 215 -6.58 11.64 18.57
C HIS A 215 -7.87 12.05 17.84
N ASP A 216 -7.74 13.05 16.97
CA ASP A 216 -8.76 13.43 16.00
C ASP A 216 -8.36 12.90 14.63
N VAL A 217 -9.01 11.83 14.18
CA VAL A 217 -8.59 11.11 12.98
C VAL A 217 -9.46 11.52 11.79
N PRO A 218 -8.90 12.18 10.76
CA PRO A 218 -9.62 12.47 9.54
C PRO A 218 -9.87 11.18 8.75
N VAL A 219 -11.12 10.98 8.34
CA VAL A 219 -11.58 9.78 7.62
C VAL A 219 -12.44 10.15 6.42
N ALA A 220 -12.45 9.26 5.42
CA ALA A 220 -13.34 9.41 4.27
C ALA A 220 -14.83 9.42 4.69
N PRO A 221 -15.70 10.20 4.01
CA PRO A 221 -17.13 10.28 4.31
C PRO A 221 -17.82 8.92 4.25
N LEU A 222 -18.64 8.58 5.24
CA LEU A 222 -19.23 7.24 5.36
C LEU A 222 -20.19 6.91 4.20
N ASP A 223 -20.88 7.91 3.66
CA ASP A 223 -21.75 7.77 2.49
C ASP A 223 -20.96 7.37 1.23
N LEU A 224 -19.78 7.93 1.02
CA LEU A 224 -18.89 7.54 -0.08
C LEU A 224 -18.34 6.13 0.13
N GLN A 225 -17.94 5.78 1.37
CA GLN A 225 -17.51 4.42 1.68
C GLN A 225 -18.64 3.41 1.43
N LEU A 226 -19.89 3.74 1.78
CA LEU A 226 -21.05 2.90 1.48
C LEU A 226 -21.21 2.68 -0.02
N ALA A 227 -21.19 3.75 -0.82
CA ALA A 227 -21.34 3.68 -2.27
C ALA A 227 -20.25 2.81 -2.92
N VAL A 228 -18.97 3.01 -2.55
CA VAL A 228 -17.85 2.18 -3.02
C VAL A 228 -18.06 0.71 -2.66
N ASN A 229 -18.47 0.41 -1.42
CA ASN A 229 -18.69 -0.97 -1.00
C ASN A 229 -19.89 -1.63 -1.70
N GLN A 230 -20.92 -0.88 -2.06
CA GLN A 230 -22.04 -1.34 -2.89
C GLN A 230 -21.56 -1.68 -4.31
N ARG A 231 -20.82 -0.77 -4.96
CA ARG A 231 -20.26 -1.00 -6.31
C ARG A 231 -19.33 -2.21 -6.37
N ARG A 232 -18.57 -2.45 -5.30
CA ARG A 232 -17.68 -3.62 -5.16
C ARG A 232 -18.40 -4.92 -4.77
N GLY A 233 -19.72 -4.90 -4.57
CA GLY A 233 -20.51 -6.08 -4.19
C GLY A 233 -20.20 -6.61 -2.78
N LEU A 234 -19.70 -5.76 -1.87
CA LEU A 234 -19.30 -6.15 -0.52
C LEU A 234 -20.49 -6.18 0.44
N THR A 235 -21.50 -7.00 0.11
CA THR A 235 -22.83 -7.03 0.73
C THR A 235 -22.80 -7.18 2.26
N SER A 236 -21.86 -7.97 2.80
CA SER A 236 -21.70 -8.10 4.26
C SER A 236 -21.32 -6.77 4.91
N ARG A 237 -20.38 -6.04 4.31
CA ARG A 237 -19.91 -4.74 4.81
C ARG A 237 -20.95 -3.66 4.62
N VAL A 238 -21.65 -3.64 3.48
CA VAL A 238 -22.78 -2.75 3.22
C VAL A 238 -23.85 -2.85 4.31
N ARG A 239 -24.23 -4.08 4.70
CA ARG A 239 -25.19 -4.29 5.81
C ARG A 239 -24.71 -3.71 7.13
N LYS A 240 -23.42 -3.86 7.46
CA LYS A 240 -22.85 -3.32 8.70
C LYS A 240 -22.83 -1.79 8.70
N ILE A 241 -22.53 -1.17 7.56
CA ILE A 241 -22.60 0.30 7.41
C ILE A 241 -24.04 0.78 7.59
N HIS A 242 -25.02 0.14 6.94
CA HIS A 242 -26.43 0.51 7.11
C HIS A 242 -26.93 0.38 8.56
N ALA A 243 -26.53 -0.68 9.27
CA ALA A 243 -26.89 -0.88 10.67
C ALA A 243 -26.28 0.20 11.57
N TYR A 244 -25.08 0.68 11.26
CA TYR A 244 -24.44 1.80 11.96
C TYR A 244 -25.14 3.13 11.70
N MET A 245 -25.55 3.40 10.45
CA MET A 245 -26.21 4.65 10.08
C MET A 245 -27.66 4.74 10.61
N ASN A 246 -28.30 3.61 10.85
CA ASN A 246 -29.67 3.53 11.37
C ASN A 246 -29.69 2.66 12.64
N PRO A 247 -29.14 3.15 13.76
CA PRO A 247 -29.29 2.47 15.04
C PRO A 247 -30.78 2.52 15.39
N GLY A 248 -31.39 1.35 15.57
CA GLY A 248 -32.80 1.24 15.97
C GLY A 248 -33.10 1.89 17.30
#